data_AF-A0AAD6Y592-F1
#
_entry.id   AF-A0AAD6Y592-F1
#
_cell.length_a   1.000
_cell.length_b   1.000
_cell.length_c   1.000
_cell.angle_alpha   90.00
_cell.angle_beta   90.00
_cell.angle_gamma   90.00
#
_symmetry.space_group_name_H-M   'P 1'
#
loop_
_entity.id
_entity.type
_entity.pdbx_description
1 polymer ?
#
loop_
_entity_poly.entity_id
_entity_poly.type
_entity_poly.pdbx_seq_one_letter_code
_entity_poly.pdbx_strand_id
1 'polypeptide(L)'
;MRFFRFLHRRTKSDSAISNPAPAAWDHILKRPQSLDAAQTAIPICPQTFLFPTPADASNAIFELETTNSRLRRDISAWALECEELRTRLDAIQTDLFAQLHKNSMLQRQVQADRLETDGLHGMLAKYERFLSLMINVGLHRRVLGDAHAALRAGVDPDVALVDAIKEAAAIPGSAWSTIIPSIIGPRTTDEYRASLNMTLRTRKELRESKKITKFWRRVAVEHAPSGTVTPSVSSISSIHEPLPPERQQAVEELIAARRRASHASQEVTNESSEHSIPTSCSSSNSSVSADITPSTSGSQPAPLSPLASESFKTEVAGRSSYTRLFKRGPAPVFKQNRLVLGQLDTNVPSKLSHNRGQQRNKRPVQREIDLRNENAPQVY
;
A
#
# COMPACT_ATOMS: atom_id res chain seq x y z
N MET A 1 -14.86 -27.24 21.48
CA MET A 1 -15.45 -26.16 20.67
C MET A 1 -15.02 -24.82 21.27
N ARG A 2 -14.13 -24.08 20.61
CA ARG A 2 -13.62 -22.78 21.09
C ARG A 2 -14.30 -21.67 20.29
N PHE A 3 -15.08 -20.85 20.98
CA PHE A 3 -15.77 -19.70 20.40
C PHE A 3 -14.74 -18.60 20.05
N PHE A 4 -14.54 -18.37 18.75
CA PHE A 4 -13.89 -17.15 18.28
C PHE A 4 -14.86 -15.99 18.46
N ARG A 5 -14.72 -15.25 19.56
CA ARG A 5 -15.34 -13.94 19.70
C ARG A 5 -14.71 -13.02 18.66
N PHE A 6 -15.47 -12.74 17.60
CA PHE A 6 -15.20 -11.65 16.69
C PHE A 6 -15.21 -10.35 17.49
N LEU A 7 -14.02 -9.90 17.92
CA LEU A 7 -13.79 -8.53 18.32
C LEU A 7 -14.01 -7.67 17.08
N HIS A 8 -15.24 -7.17 16.92
CA HIS A 8 -15.50 -6.01 16.09
C HIS A 8 -14.61 -4.89 16.60
N ARG A 9 -13.47 -4.67 15.94
CA ARG A 9 -12.76 -3.39 15.98
C ARG A 9 -13.71 -2.37 15.37
N ARG A 10 -14.63 -1.87 16.20
CA ARG A 10 -15.22 -0.55 16.00
C ARG A 10 -14.03 0.39 15.95
N THR A 11 -13.70 0.83 14.74
CA THR A 11 -13.00 2.09 14.53
C THR A 11 -13.86 3.16 15.19
N LYS A 12 -13.64 3.39 16.49
CA LYS A 12 -14.05 4.61 17.15
C LYS A 12 -13.30 5.70 16.39
N SER A 13 -13.97 6.28 15.40
CA SER A 13 -13.66 7.61 14.91
C SER A 13 -13.58 8.49 16.14
N ASP A 14 -12.37 8.90 16.45
CA ASP A 14 -12.05 9.77 17.56
C ASP A 14 -12.80 11.08 17.33
N SER A 15 -13.91 11.28 18.07
CA SER A 15 -14.72 12.50 18.00
C SER A 15 -14.05 13.67 18.74
N ALA A 16 -12.78 13.52 19.14
CA ALA A 16 -12.01 14.53 19.84
C ALA A 16 -11.48 15.65 18.93
N ILE A 17 -11.61 15.54 17.61
CA ILE A 17 -11.43 16.68 16.70
C ILE A 17 -12.80 17.33 16.47
N SER A 18 -13.45 17.73 17.56
CA SER A 18 -14.44 18.80 17.47
C SER A 18 -13.67 20.04 17.04
N ASN A 19 -13.86 20.48 15.80
CA ASN A 19 -13.52 21.84 15.40
C ASN A 19 -13.97 22.77 16.54
N PRO A 20 -13.07 23.54 17.18
CA PRO A 20 -13.51 24.55 18.11
C PRO A 20 -14.44 25.46 17.31
N ALA A 21 -15.72 25.44 17.67
CA ALA A 21 -16.71 26.30 17.05
C ALA A 21 -16.16 27.74 17.05
N PRO A 22 -16.29 28.49 15.97
CA PRO A 22 -15.76 29.86 15.85
C PRO A 22 -16.35 30.86 16.88
N ALA A 23 -17.24 30.42 17.77
CA ALA A 23 -17.87 31.22 18.83
C ALA A 23 -16.91 31.72 19.93
N ALA A 24 -15.66 31.26 19.99
CA ALA A 24 -14.70 31.70 21.03
C ALA A 24 -14.00 33.02 20.71
N TRP A 25 -14.05 33.53 19.48
CA TRP A 25 -13.38 34.78 19.10
C TRP A 25 -14.22 36.04 19.36
N ASP A 26 -15.53 35.90 19.61
CA ASP A 26 -16.42 37.05 19.88
C ASP A 26 -16.20 37.70 21.25
N HIS A 27 -15.38 37.10 22.12
CA HIS A 27 -15.06 37.69 23.43
C HIS A 27 -13.84 38.61 23.41
N ILE A 28 -13.02 38.62 22.35
CA ILE A 28 -11.80 39.43 22.28
C ILE A 28 -12.06 40.81 21.66
N LEU A 29 -13.19 41.01 20.99
CA LEU A 29 -13.65 42.33 20.52
C LEU A 29 -14.78 42.91 21.39
N LYS A 30 -14.77 42.65 22.71
CA LYS A 30 -15.50 43.51 23.65
C LYS A 30 -14.83 44.89 23.62
N ARG A 31 -15.34 45.76 22.75
CA ARG A 31 -15.13 47.21 22.77
C ARG A 31 -15.20 47.67 24.24
N PRO A 32 -14.17 48.31 24.81
CA PRO A 32 -14.24 48.78 26.18
C PRO A 32 -15.43 49.73 26.32
N GLN A 33 -16.48 49.30 27.04
CA GLN A 33 -17.69 50.09 27.35
C GLN A 33 -17.43 51.17 28.42
N SER A 34 -16.21 51.69 28.54
CA SER A 34 -15.81 52.55 29.66
C SER A 34 -15.51 54.00 29.27
N LEU A 35 -16.15 54.55 28.23
CA LEU A 35 -15.98 55.96 27.83
C LEU A 35 -17.18 56.87 28.10
N ASP A 36 -18.26 56.37 28.72
CA ASP A 36 -19.44 57.18 29.04
C ASP A 36 -19.58 57.57 30.53
N ALA A 37 -18.62 57.18 31.39
CA ALA A 37 -18.74 57.39 32.85
C ALA A 37 -17.88 58.53 33.43
N ALA A 38 -17.22 59.35 32.59
CA ALA A 38 -16.43 60.50 33.04
C ALA A 38 -17.03 61.84 32.58
N GLN A 39 -18.34 62.02 32.78
CA GLN A 39 -18.97 63.34 32.86
C GLN A 39 -19.17 63.71 34.34
N THR A 40 -18.09 63.92 35.07
CA THR A 40 -18.17 64.50 36.42
C THR A 40 -17.11 65.59 36.58
N ALA A 41 -17.64 66.82 36.68
CA ALA A 41 -17.03 68.02 37.25
C ALA A 41 -15.63 68.39 36.73
N ILE A 42 -15.61 69.18 35.66
CA ILE A 42 -14.45 70.00 35.29
C ILE A 42 -14.29 71.08 36.39
N PRO A 43 -13.20 71.12 37.16
CA PRO A 43 -12.87 72.26 37.99
C PRO A 43 -12.57 73.44 37.06
N ILE A 44 -13.27 74.55 37.27
CA ILE A 44 -13.06 75.83 36.58
C ILE A 44 -11.67 76.34 36.98
N CYS A 45 -10.66 75.90 36.25
CA CYS A 45 -9.32 76.47 36.29
C CYS A 45 -9.32 77.67 35.32
N PRO A 46 -8.90 78.86 35.72
CA PRO A 46 -8.84 80.02 34.83
C PRO A 46 -7.88 79.73 33.68
N GLN A 47 -8.46 79.49 32.50
CA GLN A 47 -7.74 79.14 31.28
C GLN A 47 -7.07 80.40 30.74
N THR A 48 -5.84 80.68 31.19
CA THR A 48 -4.94 81.57 30.46
C THR A 48 -4.64 80.91 29.12
N PHE A 49 -5.39 81.30 28.09
CA PHE A 49 -5.12 80.99 26.69
C PHE A 49 -3.79 81.66 26.29
N LEU A 50 -2.69 80.99 26.62
CA LEU A 50 -1.43 81.21 25.93
C LEU A 50 -1.63 80.62 24.54
N PHE A 51 -1.97 81.48 23.58
CA PHE A 51 -1.99 81.11 22.18
C PHE A 51 -0.58 80.58 21.84
N PRO A 52 -0.47 79.35 21.32
CA PRO A 52 0.80 78.82 20.87
C PRO A 52 1.43 79.84 19.93
N THR A 53 2.70 80.15 20.13
CA THR A 53 3.37 81.01 19.16
C THR A 53 3.38 80.29 17.81
N PRO A 54 3.33 81.00 16.68
CA PRO A 54 3.36 80.36 15.35
C PRO A 54 4.58 79.43 15.16
N ALA A 55 5.68 79.68 15.90
CA ALA A 55 6.83 78.80 15.95
C ALA A 55 6.52 77.45 16.62
N ASP A 56 5.82 77.44 17.76
CA ASP A 56 5.42 76.22 18.46
C ASP A 56 4.47 75.37 17.61
N ALA A 57 3.56 76.01 16.86
CA ALA A 57 2.66 75.32 15.93
C ALA A 57 3.44 74.64 14.79
N SER A 58 4.46 75.29 14.24
CA SER A 58 5.29 74.71 13.18
C SER A 58 6.11 73.50 13.65
N ASN A 59 6.69 73.58 14.86
CA ASN A 59 7.43 72.47 15.47
C ASN A 59 6.50 71.28 15.75
N ALA A 60 5.30 71.54 16.29
CA ALA A 60 4.32 70.50 16.54
C ALA A 60 3.85 69.80 15.25
N ILE A 61 3.64 70.56 14.16
CA ILE A 61 3.30 69.98 12.85
C ILE A 61 4.43 69.07 12.36
N PHE A 62 5.68 69.52 12.43
CA PHE A 62 6.84 68.72 12.03
C PHE A 62 6.99 67.43 12.86
N GLU A 63 6.81 67.50 14.19
CA GLU A 63 6.82 66.31 15.06
C GLU A 63 5.67 65.35 14.72
N LEU A 64 4.48 65.86 14.42
CA LEU A 64 3.35 65.02 14.00
C LEU A 64 3.60 64.36 12.64
N GLU A 65 4.22 65.06 11.69
CA GLU A 65 4.54 64.52 10.37
C GLU A 65 5.63 63.43 10.46
N THR A 66 6.66 63.67 11.28
CA THR A 66 7.74 62.69 11.50
C THR A 66 7.23 61.44 12.22
N THR A 67 6.40 61.60 13.25
CA THR A 67 5.76 60.46 13.95
C THR A 67 4.78 59.70 13.06
N ASN A 68 3.95 60.38 12.27
CA ASN A 68 3.05 59.73 11.30
C ASN A 68 3.84 58.94 10.25
N SER A 69 4.92 59.53 9.73
CA SER A 69 5.81 58.86 8.78
C SER A 69 6.48 57.62 9.37
N ARG A 70 6.86 57.66 10.66
CA ARG A 70 7.38 56.49 11.38
C ARG A 70 6.31 55.42 11.55
N LEU A 71 5.12 55.78 12.03
CA LEU A 71 4.02 54.83 12.22
C LEU A 71 3.61 54.15 10.91
N ARG A 72 3.61 54.88 9.78
CA ARG A 72 3.35 54.29 8.46
C ARG A 72 4.39 53.24 8.08
N ARG A 73 5.67 53.50 8.33
CA ARG A 73 6.75 52.53 8.10
C ARG A 73 6.57 51.31 8.98
N ASP A 74 6.30 51.50 10.27
CA ASP A 74 6.09 50.41 11.22
C ASP A 74 4.88 49.56 10.78
N ILE A 75 3.74 50.18 10.44
CA ILE A 75 2.55 49.49 9.93
C ILE A 75 2.88 48.68 8.66
N SER A 76 3.64 49.26 7.73
CA SER A 76 4.04 48.54 6.51
C SER A 76 4.96 47.33 6.81
N ALA A 77 5.87 47.46 7.78
CA ALA A 77 6.74 46.36 8.19
C ALA A 77 5.93 45.24 8.85
N TRP A 78 5.03 45.58 9.78
CA TRP A 78 4.12 44.61 10.41
C TRP A 78 3.21 43.91 9.39
N ALA A 79 2.74 44.63 8.37
CA ALA A 79 1.91 44.05 7.31
C ALA A 79 2.67 42.99 6.50
N LEU A 80 3.93 43.27 6.13
CA LEU A 80 4.80 42.32 5.44
C LEU A 80 5.10 41.08 6.29
N GLU A 81 5.38 41.26 7.59
CA GLU A 81 5.61 40.16 8.51
C GLU A 81 4.34 39.28 8.67
N CYS A 82 3.16 39.89 8.75
CA CYS A 82 1.90 39.17 8.78
C CYS A 82 1.68 38.35 7.50
N GLU A 83 2.02 38.89 6.34
CA GLU A 83 1.92 38.18 5.07
C GLU A 83 2.91 37.01 5.01
N GLU A 84 4.16 37.22 5.43
CA GLU A 84 5.16 36.16 5.50
C GLU A 84 4.71 35.02 6.41
N LEU A 85 4.22 35.32 7.62
CA LEU A 85 3.72 34.31 8.54
C LEU A 85 2.51 33.54 7.98
N ARG A 86 1.63 34.21 7.24
CA ARG A 86 0.50 33.55 6.54
C ARG A 86 1.00 32.56 5.49
N THR A 87 1.93 32.98 4.63
CA THR A 87 2.49 32.06 3.61
C THR A 87 3.21 30.87 4.23
N ARG A 88 3.94 31.07 5.33
CA ARG A 88 4.59 29.98 6.09
C ARG A 88 3.56 29.03 6.70
N LEU A 89 2.46 29.55 7.26
CA LEU A 89 1.38 28.75 7.82
C LEU A 89 0.73 27.89 6.72
N ASP A 90 0.41 28.49 5.58
CA ASP A 90 -0.18 27.79 4.45
C ASP A 90 0.75 26.67 3.94
N ALA A 91 2.06 26.95 3.81
CA ALA A 91 3.04 25.95 3.42
C ALA A 91 3.06 24.76 4.41
N ILE A 92 3.18 25.03 5.72
CA ILE A 92 3.16 23.98 6.75
C ILE A 92 1.85 23.18 6.70
N GLN A 93 0.72 23.85 6.47
CA GLN A 93 -0.58 23.20 6.42
C GLN A 93 -0.69 22.27 5.21
N THR A 94 -0.21 22.69 4.04
CA THR A 94 -0.17 21.82 2.85
C THR A 94 0.74 20.61 3.05
N ASP A 95 1.92 20.81 3.65
CA ASP A 95 2.85 19.73 3.98
C ASP A 95 2.25 18.73 4.97
N LEU A 96 1.58 19.22 6.02
CA LEU A 96 0.90 18.38 7.00
C LEU A 96 -0.14 17.47 6.32
N PHE A 97 -0.98 18.03 5.44
CA PHE A 97 -1.98 17.23 4.73
C PHE A 97 -1.35 16.23 3.76
N ALA A 98 -0.27 16.60 3.07
CA ALA A 98 0.48 15.68 2.23
C ALA A 98 1.05 14.50 3.05
N GLN A 99 1.61 14.77 4.24
CA GLN A 99 2.11 13.74 5.14
C GLN A 99 1.00 12.85 5.70
N LEU A 100 -0.14 13.42 6.09
CA LEU A 100 -1.30 12.65 6.54
C LEU A 100 -1.83 11.72 5.45
N HIS A 101 -1.91 12.21 4.21
CA HIS A 101 -2.31 11.39 3.06
C HIS A 101 -1.32 10.23 2.82
N LYS A 102 -0.01 10.53 2.85
CA LYS A 102 1.05 9.51 2.74
C LYS A 102 0.96 8.47 3.85
N ASN A 103 0.74 8.90 5.09
CA ASN A 103 0.58 8.00 6.23
C ASN A 103 -0.64 7.09 6.06
N SER A 104 -1.78 7.63 5.61
CA SER A 104 -2.98 6.85 5.29
C SER A 104 -2.72 5.78 4.23
N MET A 105 -1.97 6.11 3.17
CA MET A 105 -1.61 5.16 2.12
C MET A 105 -0.69 4.05 2.64
N LEU A 106 0.34 4.40 3.42
CA LEU A 106 1.23 3.42 4.05
C LEU A 106 0.48 2.52 5.03
N GLN A 107 -0.49 3.06 5.77
CA GLN A 107 -1.31 2.27 6.69
C GLN A 107 -2.16 1.24 5.93
N ARG A 108 -2.74 1.60 4.79
CA ARG A 108 -3.46 0.65 3.92
C ARG A 108 -2.54 -0.43 3.37
N GLN A 109 -1.33 -0.06 2.96
CA GLN A 109 -0.33 -1.02 2.49
C GLN A 109 0.03 -2.03 3.59
N VAL A 110 0.36 -1.55 4.79
CA VAL A 110 0.68 -2.41 5.94
C VAL A 110 -0.49 -3.34 6.29
N GLN A 111 -1.73 -2.90 6.13
CA GLN A 111 -2.90 -3.76 6.32
C GLN A 111 -3.02 -4.84 5.24
N ALA A 112 -2.80 -4.49 3.98
CA ALA A 112 -2.81 -5.46 2.88
C ALA A 112 -1.72 -6.52 3.06
N ASP A 113 -0.49 -6.09 3.36
CA ASP A 113 0.64 -6.99 3.60
C ASP A 113 0.37 -7.92 4.80
N ARG A 114 -0.24 -7.41 5.88
CA ARG A 114 -0.64 -8.24 7.03
C ARG A 114 -1.61 -9.35 6.64
N LEU A 115 -2.65 -9.02 5.86
CA LEU A 115 -3.61 -10.02 5.39
C LEU A 115 -2.95 -11.08 4.50
N GLU A 116 -2.00 -10.68 3.66
CA GLU A 116 -1.21 -11.62 2.85
C GLU A 116 -0.36 -12.54 3.74
N THR A 117 0.36 -11.97 4.72
CA THR A 117 1.15 -12.77 5.66
C THR A 117 0.29 -13.74 6.45
N ASP A 118 -0.89 -13.32 6.93
CA ASP A 118 -1.82 -14.19 7.64
C ASP A 118 -2.31 -15.34 6.73
N GLY A 119 -2.54 -15.04 5.44
CA GLY A 119 -2.88 -16.04 4.43
C GLY A 119 -1.77 -17.08 4.23
N LEU A 120 -0.52 -16.63 4.13
CA LEU A 120 0.64 -17.51 4.00
C LEU A 120 0.86 -18.37 5.25
N HIS A 121 0.75 -17.81 6.45
CA HIS A 121 0.83 -18.58 7.70
C HIS A 121 -0.29 -19.63 7.78
N GLY A 122 -1.51 -19.28 7.36
CA GLY A 122 -2.62 -20.23 7.29
C GLY A 122 -2.38 -21.38 6.31
N MET A 123 -1.71 -21.12 5.19
CA MET A 123 -1.30 -22.16 4.24
C MET A 123 -0.18 -23.04 4.80
N LEU A 124 0.84 -22.43 5.41
CA LEU A 124 1.94 -23.15 6.06
C LEU A 124 1.41 -24.10 7.14
N ALA A 125 0.51 -23.64 8.01
CA ALA A 125 -0.11 -24.48 9.04
C ALA A 125 -0.91 -25.66 8.46
N LYS A 126 -1.54 -25.49 7.28
CA LYS A 126 -2.21 -26.59 6.58
C LYS A 126 -1.20 -27.63 6.07
N TYR A 127 -0.08 -27.18 5.50
CA TYR A 127 0.97 -28.08 5.02
C TYR A 127 1.67 -28.81 6.17
N GLU A 128 1.97 -28.14 7.28
CA GLU A 128 2.51 -28.78 8.48
C GLU A 128 1.57 -29.84 9.03
N ARG A 129 0.26 -29.55 9.08
CA ARG A 129 -0.74 -30.52 9.52
C ARG A 129 -0.82 -31.72 8.57
N PHE A 130 -0.78 -31.47 7.26
CA PHE A 130 -0.77 -32.52 6.25
C PHE A 130 0.48 -33.40 6.38
N LEU A 131 1.66 -32.80 6.50
CA LEU A 131 2.92 -33.51 6.69
C LEU A 131 2.92 -34.33 7.98
N SER A 132 2.40 -33.76 9.08
CA SER A 132 2.24 -34.48 10.35
C SER A 132 1.34 -35.71 10.21
N LEU A 133 0.23 -35.58 9.47
CA LEU A 133 -0.64 -36.72 9.17
C LEU A 133 0.06 -37.77 8.30
N MET A 134 0.79 -37.35 7.25
CA MET A 134 1.59 -38.26 6.43
C MET A 134 2.66 -39.01 7.24
N ILE A 135 3.27 -38.33 8.22
CA ILE A 135 4.25 -38.94 9.12
C ILE A 135 3.56 -39.96 10.03
N ASN A 136 2.46 -39.59 10.67
CA ASN A 136 1.71 -40.46 11.59
C ASN A 136 1.18 -41.74 10.91
N VAL A 137 0.81 -41.67 9.62
CA VAL A 137 0.36 -42.84 8.85
C VAL A 137 1.54 -43.63 8.25
N GLY A 138 2.77 -43.10 8.32
CA GLY A 138 3.96 -43.75 7.76
C GLY A 138 4.10 -43.62 6.23
N LEU A 139 3.32 -42.74 5.60
CA LEU A 139 3.29 -42.52 4.14
C LEU A 139 4.50 -41.75 3.61
N HIS A 140 5.14 -40.98 4.48
CA HIS A 140 6.16 -39.99 4.13
C HIS A 140 7.46 -40.60 3.60
N ARG A 141 7.88 -41.77 4.09
CA ARG A 141 9.27 -42.24 3.94
C ARG A 141 9.66 -42.48 2.47
N ARG A 142 8.75 -43.07 1.68
CA ARG A 142 8.98 -43.35 0.27
C ARG A 142 8.75 -42.11 -0.59
N VAL A 143 7.56 -41.51 -0.49
CA VAL A 143 7.18 -40.35 -1.31
C VAL A 143 8.14 -39.17 -1.12
N LEU A 144 8.49 -38.81 0.12
CA LEU A 144 9.40 -37.69 0.35
C LEU A 144 10.85 -38.04 0.00
N GLY A 145 11.25 -39.31 0.16
CA GLY A 145 12.57 -39.77 -0.24
C GLY A 145 12.78 -39.67 -1.75
N ASP A 146 11.83 -40.21 -2.52
CA ASP A 146 11.85 -40.24 -3.98
C ASP A 146 11.72 -38.80 -4.55
N ALA A 147 10.79 -38.01 -4.01
CA ALA A 147 10.64 -36.60 -4.40
C ALA A 147 11.90 -35.77 -4.11
N HIS A 148 12.54 -35.98 -2.96
CA HIS A 148 13.80 -35.28 -2.61
C HIS A 148 14.97 -35.72 -3.49
N ALA A 149 15.03 -36.99 -3.90
CA ALA A 149 16.02 -37.48 -4.86
C ALA A 149 15.83 -36.82 -6.24
N ALA A 150 14.59 -36.73 -6.72
CA ALA A 150 14.25 -36.05 -7.97
C ALA A 150 14.54 -34.54 -7.91
N LEU A 151 14.26 -33.90 -6.76
CA LEU A 151 14.60 -32.49 -6.54
C LEU A 151 16.12 -32.25 -6.65
N ARG A 152 16.94 -33.14 -6.07
CA ARG A 152 18.41 -33.07 -6.20
C ARG A 152 18.89 -33.30 -7.62
N ALA A 153 18.11 -34.01 -8.45
CA ALA A 153 18.36 -34.14 -9.88
C ALA A 153 17.92 -32.90 -10.69
N GLY A 154 17.36 -31.87 -10.05
CA GLY A 154 16.93 -30.64 -10.70
C GLY A 154 15.53 -30.71 -11.31
N VAL A 155 14.74 -31.72 -10.96
CA VAL A 155 13.32 -31.80 -11.34
C VAL A 155 12.53 -30.74 -10.56
N ASP A 156 11.52 -30.16 -11.20
CA ASP A 156 10.60 -29.22 -10.57
C ASP A 156 9.94 -29.85 -9.33
N PRO A 157 9.86 -29.15 -8.17
CA PRO A 157 9.40 -29.72 -6.91
C PRO A 157 7.97 -30.26 -6.97
N ASP A 158 7.06 -29.58 -7.68
CA ASP A 158 5.67 -29.99 -7.78
C ASP A 158 5.55 -31.26 -8.62
N VAL A 159 6.28 -31.31 -9.74
CA VAL A 159 6.34 -32.50 -10.61
C VAL A 159 6.95 -33.69 -9.87
N ALA A 160 8.09 -33.48 -9.20
CA ALA A 160 8.79 -34.50 -8.42
C ALA A 160 7.90 -35.11 -7.33
N LEU A 161 7.15 -34.29 -6.58
CA LEU A 161 6.24 -34.76 -5.55
C LEU A 161 5.06 -35.54 -6.14
N VAL A 162 4.45 -35.02 -7.21
CA VAL A 162 3.31 -35.67 -7.87
C VAL A 162 3.70 -37.02 -8.45
N ASP A 163 4.85 -37.11 -9.10
CA ASP A 163 5.30 -38.37 -9.71
C ASP A 163 5.70 -39.39 -8.63
N ALA A 164 6.36 -38.97 -7.54
CA ALA A 164 6.61 -39.85 -6.39
C ALA A 164 5.31 -40.39 -5.75
N ILE A 165 4.26 -39.56 -5.67
CA ILE A 165 2.93 -40.00 -5.19
C ILE A 165 2.32 -41.01 -6.16
N LYS A 166 2.38 -40.76 -7.48
CA LYS A 166 1.85 -41.70 -8.49
C LYS A 166 2.59 -43.04 -8.46
N GLU A 167 3.91 -43.01 -8.37
CA GLU A 167 4.74 -44.22 -8.25
C GLU A 167 4.40 -45.00 -6.99
N ALA A 168 4.21 -44.32 -5.86
CA ALA A 168 3.77 -44.97 -4.61
C ALA A 168 2.35 -45.54 -4.71
N ALA A 169 1.44 -44.86 -5.42
CA ALA A 169 0.07 -45.31 -5.64
C ALA A 169 -0.04 -46.47 -6.64
N ALA A 170 0.92 -46.59 -7.57
CA ALA A 170 0.97 -47.68 -8.54
C ALA A 170 1.25 -49.06 -7.91
N ILE A 171 1.69 -49.08 -6.64
CA ILE A 171 2.06 -50.31 -5.93
C ILE A 171 0.82 -50.90 -5.26
N PRO A 172 0.38 -52.09 -5.68
CA PRO A 172 -0.80 -52.72 -5.11
C PRO A 172 -0.63 -52.97 -3.60
N GLY A 173 -1.66 -52.61 -2.82
CA GLY A 173 -1.64 -52.79 -1.37
C GLY A 173 -0.89 -51.69 -0.60
N SER A 174 -0.30 -50.70 -1.28
CA SER A 174 0.24 -49.53 -0.59
C SER A 174 -0.91 -48.67 -0.04
N ALA A 175 -0.70 -48.00 1.09
CA ALA A 175 -1.72 -47.09 1.62
C ALA A 175 -2.03 -45.92 0.66
N TRP A 176 -1.09 -45.55 -0.22
CA TRP A 176 -1.34 -44.61 -1.31
C TRP A 176 -2.27 -45.15 -2.39
N SER A 177 -2.19 -46.45 -2.70
CA SER A 177 -3.12 -47.10 -3.65
C SER A 177 -4.57 -47.11 -3.15
N THR A 178 -4.77 -47.08 -1.83
CA THR A 178 -6.10 -46.96 -1.20
C THR A 178 -6.61 -45.52 -1.21
N ILE A 179 -5.74 -44.54 -0.97
CA ILE A 179 -6.12 -43.10 -0.91
C ILE A 179 -6.37 -42.54 -2.31
N ILE A 180 -5.47 -42.85 -3.24
CA ILE A 180 -5.55 -42.44 -4.64
C ILE A 180 -5.78 -43.72 -5.43
N PRO A 181 -7.05 -44.12 -5.64
CA PRO A 181 -7.33 -45.27 -6.46
C PRO A 181 -6.68 -45.03 -7.81
N SER A 182 -5.89 -46.01 -8.24
CA SER A 182 -5.20 -45.92 -9.51
C SER A 182 -6.23 -45.65 -10.60
N ILE A 183 -6.08 -44.54 -11.34
CA ILE A 183 -6.92 -44.19 -12.48
C ILE A 183 -6.51 -45.11 -13.64
N ILE A 184 -6.59 -46.41 -13.43
CA ILE A 184 -6.39 -47.44 -14.43
C ILE A 184 -7.79 -47.90 -14.81
N GLY A 185 -8.37 -47.21 -15.78
CA GLY A 185 -9.70 -47.51 -16.28
C GLY A 185 -10.31 -46.36 -17.07
N PRO A 186 -11.38 -46.63 -17.83
CA PRO A 186 -12.19 -45.56 -18.42
C PRO A 186 -12.68 -44.65 -17.30
N ARG A 187 -12.53 -43.33 -17.48
CA ARG A 187 -13.03 -42.32 -16.51
C ARG A 187 -14.46 -42.64 -16.13
N THR A 188 -14.76 -42.61 -14.84
CA THR A 188 -16.12 -42.79 -14.37
C THR A 188 -17.02 -41.68 -14.92
N THR A 189 -18.30 -41.97 -15.11
CA THR A 189 -19.28 -40.98 -15.60
C THR A 189 -19.33 -39.73 -14.71
N ASP A 190 -19.09 -39.90 -13.41
CA ASP A 190 -19.05 -38.82 -12.44
C ASP A 190 -17.77 -37.97 -12.55
N GLU A 191 -16.60 -38.57 -12.77
CA GLU A 191 -15.37 -37.83 -13.10
C GLU A 191 -15.54 -37.01 -14.39
N TYR A 192 -16.19 -37.59 -15.41
CA TYR A 192 -16.48 -36.88 -16.64
C TYR A 192 -17.40 -35.69 -16.38
N ARG A 193 -18.50 -35.87 -15.64
CA ARG A 193 -19.41 -34.79 -15.24
C ARG A 193 -18.70 -33.70 -14.44
N ALA A 194 -17.84 -34.08 -13.50
CA ALA A 194 -17.06 -33.14 -12.69
C ALA A 194 -16.11 -32.32 -13.58
N SER A 195 -15.37 -32.96 -14.48
CA SER A 195 -14.46 -32.29 -15.41
C SER A 195 -15.19 -31.34 -16.38
N LEU A 196 -16.38 -31.74 -16.85
CA LEU A 196 -17.24 -30.93 -17.70
C LEU A 196 -17.76 -29.72 -16.94
N ASN A 197 -18.26 -29.91 -15.72
CA ASN A 197 -18.74 -28.83 -14.86
C ASN A 197 -17.64 -27.83 -14.53
N MET A 198 -16.42 -28.31 -14.23
CA MET A 198 -15.26 -27.46 -14.01
C MET A 198 -14.97 -26.62 -15.26
N THR A 199 -14.92 -27.24 -16.43
CA THR A 199 -14.68 -26.54 -17.72
C THR A 199 -15.76 -25.49 -18.02
N LEU A 200 -17.03 -25.83 -17.80
CA LEU A 200 -18.16 -24.91 -17.99
C LEU A 200 -18.10 -23.74 -17.01
N ARG A 201 -17.75 -24.00 -15.75
CA ARG A 201 -17.58 -22.98 -14.72
C ARG A 201 -16.44 -22.03 -15.06
N THR A 202 -15.27 -22.54 -15.42
CA THR A 202 -14.13 -21.70 -15.85
C THR A 202 -14.47 -20.85 -17.06
N ARG A 203 -15.22 -21.41 -18.04
CA ARG A 203 -15.71 -20.64 -19.20
C ARG A 203 -16.67 -19.52 -18.79
N LYS A 204 -17.55 -19.77 -17.82
CA LYS A 204 -18.47 -18.77 -17.28
C LYS A 204 -17.70 -17.63 -16.59
N GLU A 205 -16.79 -17.96 -15.68
CA GLU A 205 -15.94 -17.01 -14.96
C GLU A 205 -15.11 -16.15 -15.92
N LEU A 206 -14.53 -16.75 -16.97
CA LEU A 206 -13.77 -16.03 -18.00
C LEU A 206 -14.65 -15.05 -18.80
N ARG A 207 -15.90 -15.42 -19.10
CA ARG A 207 -16.86 -14.52 -19.76
C ARG A 207 -17.25 -13.35 -18.85
N GLU A 208 -17.45 -13.60 -17.56
CA GLU A 208 -17.76 -12.56 -16.57
C GLU A 208 -16.59 -11.59 -16.39
N SER A 209 -15.36 -12.11 -16.24
CA SER A 209 -14.13 -11.31 -16.21
C SER A 209 -13.99 -10.46 -17.47
N LYS A 210 -14.19 -11.03 -18.66
CA LYS A 210 -14.19 -10.27 -19.93
C LYS A 210 -15.24 -9.15 -19.97
N LYS A 211 -16.43 -9.37 -19.41
CA LYS A 211 -17.48 -8.33 -19.31
C LYS A 211 -17.04 -7.19 -18.39
N ILE A 212 -16.51 -7.52 -17.21
CA ILE A 212 -16.00 -6.54 -16.24
C ILE A 212 -14.86 -5.72 -16.86
N THR A 213 -13.88 -6.37 -17.49
CA THR A 213 -12.78 -5.67 -18.17
C THR A 213 -13.27 -4.78 -19.30
N LYS A 214 -14.26 -5.23 -20.09
CA LYS A 214 -14.88 -4.39 -21.14
C LYS A 214 -15.62 -3.19 -20.55
N PHE A 215 -16.33 -3.37 -19.44
CA PHE A 215 -17.02 -2.30 -18.74
C PHE A 215 -16.02 -1.24 -18.28
N TRP A 216 -14.99 -1.62 -17.52
CA TRP A 216 -13.98 -0.69 -17.04
C TRP A 216 -13.20 -0.03 -18.17
N ARG A 217 -12.93 -0.76 -19.26
CA ARG A 217 -12.33 -0.17 -20.47
C ARG A 217 -13.23 0.93 -21.05
N ARG A 218 -14.54 0.70 -21.14
CA ARG A 218 -15.47 1.72 -21.65
C ARG A 218 -15.55 2.93 -20.73
N VAL A 219 -15.69 2.72 -19.43
CA VAL A 219 -15.70 3.78 -18.41
C VAL A 219 -14.42 4.62 -18.51
N ALA A 220 -13.26 3.97 -18.63
CA ALA A 220 -11.99 4.67 -18.80
C ALA A 220 -11.93 5.48 -20.10
N VAL A 221 -12.49 4.99 -21.20
CA VAL A 221 -12.55 5.72 -22.48
C VAL A 221 -13.53 6.91 -22.41
N GLU A 222 -14.69 6.75 -21.78
CA GLU A 222 -15.71 7.80 -21.65
C GLU A 222 -15.27 8.92 -20.70
N HIS A 223 -14.56 8.58 -19.63
CA HIS A 223 -14.10 9.54 -18.62
C HIS A 223 -12.64 9.97 -18.77
N ALA A 224 -11.92 9.50 -19.81
CA ALA A 224 -10.58 10.00 -20.08
C ALA A 224 -10.67 11.46 -20.56
N PRO A 225 -10.09 12.44 -19.84
CA PRO A 225 -9.87 13.75 -20.42
C PRO A 225 -9.02 13.55 -21.67
N SER A 226 -9.55 14.03 -22.79
CA SER A 226 -9.04 13.87 -24.16
C SER A 226 -7.51 13.73 -24.22
N GLY A 227 -7.03 12.49 -24.33
CA GLY A 227 -5.61 12.19 -24.58
C GLY A 227 -4.96 11.14 -23.69
N THR A 228 -5.48 10.81 -22.50
CA THR A 228 -4.83 9.82 -21.61
C THR A 228 -5.29 8.39 -21.92
N VAL A 229 -4.98 7.91 -23.13
CA VAL A 229 -5.10 6.48 -23.45
C VAL A 229 -3.91 5.79 -22.80
N THR A 230 -4.13 4.95 -21.78
CA THR A 230 -3.08 4.04 -21.30
C THR A 230 -2.72 3.11 -22.47
N PRO A 231 -1.53 3.25 -23.07
CA PRO A 231 -1.17 2.40 -24.20
C PRO A 231 -1.20 0.94 -23.75
N SER A 232 -1.75 0.07 -24.59
CA SER A 232 -1.55 -1.37 -24.45
C SER A 232 -0.05 -1.64 -24.29
N VAL A 233 0.33 -2.65 -23.51
CA VAL A 233 1.73 -2.99 -23.22
C VAL A 233 2.58 -3.15 -24.49
N SER A 234 1.95 -3.49 -25.62
CA SER A 234 2.53 -3.60 -26.95
C SER A 234 2.70 -2.27 -27.72
N SER A 235 1.97 -1.21 -27.36
CA SER A 235 2.09 0.14 -27.94
C SER A 235 3.09 1.02 -27.18
N ILE A 236 3.52 0.61 -25.98
CA ILE A 236 4.54 1.33 -25.19
C ILE A 236 5.87 1.43 -25.95
N SER A 237 6.22 0.43 -26.77
CA SER A 237 7.45 0.46 -27.56
C SER A 237 7.38 1.37 -28.80
N SER A 238 6.20 1.88 -29.16
CA SER A 238 6.01 2.72 -30.35
C SER A 238 5.84 4.21 -30.03
N ILE A 239 5.69 4.58 -28.75
CA ILE A 239 5.56 5.97 -28.34
C ILE A 239 6.97 6.53 -28.16
N HIS A 240 7.52 7.06 -29.24
CA HIS A 240 8.68 7.94 -29.19
C HIS A 240 8.19 9.35 -28.86
N GLU A 241 7.92 9.60 -27.58
CA GLU A 241 7.79 10.97 -27.13
C GLU A 241 9.18 11.63 -27.26
N PRO A 242 9.32 12.75 -28.01
CA PRO A 242 10.59 13.43 -28.16
C PRO A 242 11.00 13.99 -26.79
N LEU A 243 11.91 13.28 -26.12
CA LEU A 243 12.48 13.73 -24.85
C LEU A 243 13.38 14.95 -25.11
N PRO A 244 13.39 15.95 -24.22
CA PRO A 244 14.38 17.01 -24.29
C PRO A 244 15.80 16.40 -24.24
N PRO A 245 16.78 17.01 -24.92
CA PRO A 245 18.08 16.39 -25.18
C PRO A 245 18.82 15.99 -23.90
N GLU A 246 18.68 16.78 -22.83
CA GLU A 246 19.24 16.49 -21.52
C GLU A 246 18.67 15.19 -20.90
N ARG A 247 17.35 14.97 -21.03
CA ARG A 247 16.71 13.73 -20.56
C ARG A 247 17.08 12.53 -21.42
N GLN A 248 17.20 12.72 -22.73
CA GLN A 248 17.63 11.67 -23.65
C GLN A 248 19.05 11.19 -23.29
N GLN A 249 19.96 12.12 -23.02
CA GLN A 249 21.32 11.82 -22.59
C GLN A 249 21.34 11.06 -21.25
N ALA A 250 20.53 11.47 -20.27
CA ALA A 250 20.43 10.78 -18.99
C ALA A 250 19.89 9.33 -19.14
N VAL A 251 18.92 9.12 -20.04
CA VAL A 251 18.39 7.77 -20.34
C VAL A 251 19.46 6.91 -21.02
N GLU A 252 20.20 7.47 -21.97
CA GLU A 252 21.31 6.77 -22.64
C GLU A 252 22.43 6.41 -21.68
N GLU A 253 22.79 7.32 -20.77
CA GLU A 253 23.76 7.06 -19.71
C GLU A 253 23.29 5.95 -18.77
N LEU A 254 22.01 5.94 -18.39
CA LEU A 254 21.41 4.89 -17.57
C LEU A 254 21.43 3.52 -18.28
N ILE A 255 21.12 3.49 -19.58
CA ILE A 255 21.19 2.28 -20.40
C ILE A 255 22.64 1.79 -20.50
N ALA A 256 23.61 2.69 -20.72
CA ALA A 256 25.02 2.37 -20.77
C ALA A 256 25.54 1.86 -19.42
N ALA A 257 25.15 2.48 -18.31
CA ALA A 257 25.47 2.03 -16.96
C ALA A 257 24.89 0.64 -16.68
N ARG A 258 23.64 0.37 -17.09
CA ARG A 258 23.01 -0.95 -16.94
C ARG A 258 23.74 -2.03 -17.74
N ARG A 259 24.16 -1.74 -18.98
CA ARG A 259 24.94 -2.67 -19.81
C ARG A 259 26.30 -2.97 -19.19
N ARG A 260 27.00 -1.95 -18.68
CA ARG A 260 28.28 -2.14 -17.96
C ARG A 260 28.10 -3.04 -16.72
N ALA A 261 27.05 -2.81 -15.94
CA ALA A 261 26.76 -3.63 -14.76
C ALA A 261 26.41 -5.09 -15.10
N SER A 262 25.69 -5.34 -16.21
CA SER A 262 25.39 -6.72 -16.64
C SER A 262 26.63 -7.48 -17.09
N HIS A 263 27.59 -6.81 -17.76
CA HIS A 263 28.85 -7.44 -18.14
C HIS A 263 29.74 -7.74 -16.93
N ALA A 264 29.85 -6.80 -15.98
CA ALA A 264 30.62 -7.01 -14.75
C ALA A 264 30.06 -8.15 -13.88
N SER A 265 28.77 -8.47 -13.98
CA SER A 265 28.16 -9.58 -13.22
C SER A 265 28.45 -10.96 -13.83
N GLN A 266 28.87 -11.03 -15.10
CA GLN A 266 29.22 -12.31 -15.73
C GLN A 266 30.66 -12.75 -15.47
N GLU A 267 31.60 -11.80 -15.34
CA GLU A 267 33.02 -12.12 -15.11
C GLU A 267 33.32 -12.72 -13.73
N VAL A 268 32.48 -12.48 -12.72
CA VAL A 268 32.72 -13.00 -11.34
C VAL A 268 32.37 -14.49 -11.19
N THR A 269 31.86 -15.15 -12.24
CA THR A 269 31.42 -16.56 -12.16
C THR A 269 32.39 -17.58 -12.73
N ASN A 270 33.56 -17.16 -13.24
CA ASN A 270 34.49 -18.06 -13.95
C ASN A 270 35.89 -18.21 -13.33
N GLU A 271 36.14 -17.65 -12.15
CA GLU A 271 37.38 -17.93 -11.41
C GLU A 271 37.13 -18.95 -10.31
N SER A 272 37.38 -20.21 -10.68
CA SER A 272 38.21 -21.16 -9.94
C SER A 272 38.34 -20.92 -8.43
N SER A 273 37.62 -21.70 -7.63
CA SER A 273 38.00 -21.95 -6.23
C SER A 273 37.53 -23.33 -5.78
N GLU A 274 38.39 -24.29 -6.05
CA GLU A 274 38.65 -25.41 -5.15
C GLU A 274 39.17 -24.82 -3.82
N HIS A 275 38.33 -24.75 -2.78
CA HIS A 275 38.82 -24.60 -1.40
C HIS A 275 37.85 -25.18 -0.37
N SER A 276 38.21 -26.37 0.11
CA SER A 276 38.42 -26.71 1.52
C SER A 276 37.40 -26.18 2.55
N ILE A 277 36.54 -27.09 3.00
CA ILE A 277 35.66 -26.95 4.17
C ILE A 277 36.52 -27.01 5.46
N PRO A 278 36.42 -26.06 6.41
CA PRO A 278 36.74 -26.33 7.79
C PRO A 278 35.44 -26.60 8.55
N THR A 279 35.27 -27.88 8.87
CA THR A 279 34.43 -28.39 9.94
C THR A 279 34.88 -27.80 11.27
N SER A 280 34.01 -27.07 11.98
CA SER A 280 33.98 -27.04 13.45
C SER A 280 32.74 -26.33 13.96
N CYS A 281 31.75 -27.13 14.33
CA CYS A 281 30.70 -26.81 15.26
C CYS A 281 31.27 -26.89 16.70
N SER A 282 31.09 -25.84 17.49
CA SER A 282 31.24 -25.90 18.94
C SER A 282 30.15 -25.05 19.57
N SER A 283 29.12 -25.77 20.00
CA SER A 283 28.07 -25.30 20.89
C SER A 283 28.64 -25.21 22.30
N SER A 284 28.68 -24.01 22.87
CA SER A 284 28.96 -23.82 24.29
C SER A 284 27.71 -23.27 24.99
N ASN A 285 27.09 -24.14 25.77
CA ASN A 285 26.08 -23.84 26.76
C ASN A 285 26.65 -22.92 27.84
N SER A 286 26.06 -21.74 28.07
CA SER A 286 26.35 -20.92 29.25
C SER A 286 25.34 -21.24 30.36
N SER A 287 25.80 -22.05 31.30
CA SER A 287 25.16 -22.36 32.57
C SER A 287 25.19 -21.16 33.53
N VAL A 288 24.08 -21.01 34.23
CA VAL A 288 23.84 -20.12 35.38
C VAL A 288 24.80 -20.46 36.52
N SER A 289 25.50 -19.47 37.05
CA SER A 289 26.08 -19.54 38.40
C SER A 289 26.03 -18.15 39.02
N ALA A 290 25.30 -18.08 40.14
CA ALA A 290 25.23 -16.95 41.03
C ALA A 290 26.43 -17.00 41.96
N ASP A 291 27.16 -15.89 42.06
CA ASP A 291 28.08 -15.67 43.17
C ASP A 291 27.82 -14.29 43.77
N ILE A 292 27.59 -14.33 45.08
CA ILE A 292 27.29 -13.21 45.96
C ILE A 292 28.63 -12.76 46.54
N THR A 293 29.02 -11.51 46.28
CA THR A 293 30.05 -10.81 47.07
C THR A 293 29.55 -9.42 47.46
N PRO A 294 29.69 -9.01 48.74
CA PRO A 294 29.26 -7.70 49.22
C PRO A 294 30.43 -6.70 49.32
N SER A 295 30.06 -5.41 49.37
CA SER A 295 30.88 -4.22 49.72
C SER A 295 31.64 -3.63 48.51
N THR A 296 31.57 -2.34 48.19
CA THR A 296 31.77 -1.18 49.07
C THR A 296 31.24 0.08 48.39
N SER A 297 30.67 0.97 49.20
CA SER A 297 30.12 2.28 48.90
C SER A 297 31.02 3.20 48.07
N GLY A 298 30.52 3.60 46.90
CA GLY A 298 30.98 4.76 46.14
C GLY A 298 29.78 5.37 45.41
N SER A 299 29.14 6.36 46.04
CA SER A 299 28.00 7.09 45.47
C SER A 299 28.51 7.96 44.31
N GLN A 300 28.45 7.41 43.10
CA GLN A 300 28.42 8.21 41.88
C GLN A 300 26.98 8.25 41.37
N PRO A 301 26.45 9.44 41.00
CA PRO A 301 25.12 9.52 40.41
C PRO A 301 25.11 8.73 39.10
N ALA A 302 24.23 7.73 39.03
CA ALA A 302 24.03 6.95 37.83
C ALA A 302 23.72 7.90 36.65
N PRO A 303 24.43 7.80 35.52
CA PRO A 303 24.09 8.59 34.34
C PRO A 303 22.67 8.21 33.92
N LEU A 304 21.79 9.21 33.92
CA LEU A 304 20.42 9.06 33.46
C LEU A 304 20.46 8.53 32.02
N SER A 305 19.67 7.50 31.74
CA SER A 305 19.54 6.94 30.40
C SER A 305 19.21 8.06 29.41
N PRO A 306 19.88 8.11 28.24
CA PRO A 306 19.71 9.17 27.27
C PRO A 306 18.23 9.34 26.94
N LEU A 307 17.74 10.59 26.98
CA LEU A 307 16.35 10.90 26.64
C LEU A 307 16.08 10.40 25.21
N ALA A 308 14.89 9.86 24.96
CA ALA A 308 14.49 9.33 23.65
C ALA A 308 14.60 10.36 22.49
N SER A 309 14.72 11.65 22.78
CA SER A 309 14.99 12.71 21.82
C SER A 309 16.44 12.76 21.33
N GLU A 310 17.39 12.24 22.12
CA GLU A 310 18.82 12.24 21.82
C GLU A 310 19.22 11.05 20.93
N SER A 311 18.56 9.90 21.10
CA SER A 311 18.68 8.76 20.18
C SER A 311 18.15 9.09 18.79
N PHE A 312 17.11 9.93 18.68
CA PHE A 312 16.60 10.37 17.39
C PHE A 312 17.55 11.35 16.68
N LYS A 313 18.16 12.28 17.41
CA LYS A 313 19.17 13.19 16.83
C LYS A 313 20.41 12.45 16.33
N THR A 314 20.87 11.45 17.05
CA THR A 314 22.00 10.62 16.62
C THR A 314 21.65 9.72 15.43
N GLU A 315 20.42 9.19 15.36
CA GLU A 315 19.94 8.44 14.19
C GLU A 315 19.79 9.32 12.94
N VAL A 316 19.30 10.56 13.08
CA VAL A 316 19.18 11.52 11.97
C VAL A 316 20.56 12.00 11.49
N ALA A 317 21.50 12.25 12.41
CA ALA A 317 22.87 12.60 12.05
C ALA A 317 23.61 11.44 11.34
N GLY A 318 23.34 10.19 11.74
CA GLY A 318 23.90 9.00 11.08
C GLY A 318 23.32 8.71 9.69
N ARG A 319 22.10 9.17 9.39
CA ARG A 319 21.43 8.95 8.09
C ARG A 319 21.81 9.97 7.02
N SER A 320 22.43 11.11 7.37
CA SER A 320 22.87 12.14 6.43
C SER A 320 24.01 11.68 5.49
N SER A 321 24.70 10.57 5.82
CA SER A 321 25.86 10.08 5.06
C SER A 321 25.57 8.92 4.09
N TYR A 322 24.30 8.51 3.90
CA TYR A 322 23.94 7.40 3.01
C TYR A 322 23.33 7.88 1.69
N THR A 323 24.14 8.48 0.83
CA THR A 323 23.99 8.21 -0.60
C THR A 323 24.54 6.79 -0.83
N ARG A 324 23.78 5.95 -1.55
CA ARG A 324 24.02 4.50 -1.81
C ARG A 324 23.44 3.53 -0.79
N LEU A 325 22.14 3.27 -0.86
CA LEU A 325 21.57 1.98 -0.45
C LEU A 325 20.27 1.66 -1.22
N PHE A 326 20.37 1.62 -2.55
CA PHE A 326 19.46 0.80 -3.37
C PHE A 326 20.26 -0.40 -3.92
N LYS A 327 20.56 -1.36 -3.05
CA LYS A 327 20.93 -2.71 -3.49
C LYS A 327 19.65 -3.39 -3.97
N ARG A 328 19.41 -3.30 -5.27
CA ARG A 328 18.45 -4.09 -6.02
C ARG A 328 18.90 -5.55 -5.93
N GLY A 329 18.12 -6.40 -5.27
CA GLY A 329 18.36 -7.85 -5.28
C GLY A 329 18.36 -8.41 -6.71
N PRO A 330 19.00 -9.57 -6.95
CA PRO A 330 18.99 -10.21 -8.24
C PRO A 330 17.54 -10.53 -8.64
N ALA A 331 17.12 -10.01 -9.79
CA ALA A 331 15.84 -10.39 -10.38
C ALA A 331 15.86 -11.89 -10.70
N PRO A 332 14.79 -12.65 -10.42
CA PRO A 332 14.71 -14.04 -10.85
C PRO A 332 14.83 -14.10 -12.37
N VAL A 333 15.81 -14.87 -12.84
CA VAL A 333 15.98 -15.22 -14.25
C VAL A 333 14.79 -16.09 -14.64
N PHE A 334 13.71 -15.44 -15.09
CA PHE A 334 12.61 -16.11 -15.79
C PHE A 334 13.17 -16.65 -17.11
N LYS A 335 13.57 -17.92 -17.12
CA LYS A 335 13.80 -18.68 -18.35
C LYS A 335 12.48 -18.71 -19.12
N GLN A 336 12.44 -17.99 -20.24
CA GLN A 336 11.37 -18.11 -21.22
C GLN A 336 11.48 -19.46 -21.95
N ASN A 337 11.12 -20.54 -21.27
CA ASN A 337 10.70 -21.76 -21.96
C ASN A 337 9.25 -21.54 -22.41
N ARG A 338 9.08 -20.75 -23.49
CA ARG A 338 7.84 -20.75 -24.27
C ARG A 338 7.73 -22.14 -24.89
N LEU A 339 6.89 -22.99 -24.32
CA LEU A 339 6.21 -24.02 -25.10
C LEU A 339 5.42 -23.28 -26.16
N VAL A 340 5.87 -23.40 -27.41
CA VAL A 340 5.14 -22.99 -28.60
C VAL A 340 3.88 -23.85 -28.63
N LEU A 341 2.81 -23.32 -28.02
CA LEU A 341 1.47 -23.85 -28.22
C LEU A 341 1.18 -23.67 -29.70
N GLY A 342 1.15 -24.79 -30.43
CA GLY A 342 0.94 -24.81 -31.87
C GLY A 342 -0.18 -23.87 -32.27
N GLN A 343 0.09 -23.07 -33.31
CA GLN A 343 -0.92 -22.30 -34.02
C GLN A 343 -2.02 -23.25 -34.47
N LEU A 344 -3.11 -23.29 -33.70
CA LEU A 344 -4.40 -23.70 -34.23
C LEU A 344 -4.85 -22.57 -35.14
N ASP A 345 -4.61 -22.76 -36.43
CA ASP A 345 -5.10 -21.92 -37.51
C ASP A 345 -6.64 -21.98 -37.51
N THR A 346 -7.28 -21.02 -36.85
CA THR A 346 -8.75 -20.86 -36.88
C THR A 346 -9.16 -19.92 -38.01
N ASN A 347 -8.57 -20.07 -39.19
CA ASN A 347 -9.13 -19.55 -40.43
C ASN A 347 -10.40 -20.34 -40.81
N VAL A 348 -11.47 -20.11 -40.06
CA VAL A 348 -12.83 -20.43 -40.53
C VAL A 348 -13.35 -19.16 -41.20
N PRO A 349 -13.53 -19.13 -42.53
CA PRO A 349 -14.09 -17.98 -43.21
C PRO A 349 -15.54 -17.77 -42.74
N SER A 350 -15.73 -16.70 -41.96
CA SER A 350 -17.04 -16.15 -41.64
C SER A 350 -17.67 -15.62 -42.92
N LYS A 351 -18.43 -16.49 -43.60
CA LYS A 351 -19.28 -16.07 -44.71
C LYS A 351 -20.35 -15.12 -44.18
N LEU A 352 -20.48 -14.01 -44.90
CA LEU A 352 -21.51 -12.99 -44.80
C LEU A 352 -22.87 -13.60 -44.41
N SER A 353 -23.42 -13.18 -43.27
CA SER A 353 -24.86 -13.14 -43.11
C SER A 353 -25.31 -11.69 -43.15
N HIS A 354 -26.16 -11.44 -44.14
CA HIS A 354 -26.75 -10.17 -44.46
C HIS A 354 -27.45 -9.51 -43.27
N ASN A 355 -27.25 -8.20 -43.20
CA ASN A 355 -28.20 -7.22 -42.68
C ASN A 355 -29.65 -7.64 -42.97
N ARG A 356 -30.38 -7.98 -41.91
CA ARG A 356 -31.84 -7.85 -41.91
C ARG A 356 -32.24 -7.14 -40.64
N GLY A 357 -32.53 -5.84 -40.79
CA GLY A 357 -33.01 -4.99 -39.73
C GLY A 357 -34.26 -5.59 -39.09
N GLN A 358 -34.23 -5.77 -37.78
CA GLN A 358 -35.43 -5.85 -36.98
C GLN A 358 -35.58 -4.53 -36.23
N GLN A 359 -36.51 -3.71 -36.72
CA GLN A 359 -37.15 -2.66 -35.94
C GLN A 359 -37.75 -3.31 -34.69
N ARG A 360 -37.18 -3.00 -33.53
CA ARG A 360 -37.80 -3.32 -32.24
C ARG A 360 -38.87 -2.28 -31.95
N ASN A 361 -40.10 -2.64 -32.27
CA ASN A 361 -41.31 -2.00 -31.76
C ASN A 361 -41.27 -2.00 -30.23
N LYS A 362 -41.23 -0.81 -29.63
CA LYS A 362 -41.50 -0.60 -28.21
C LYS A 362 -43.00 -0.79 -27.99
N ARG A 363 -43.42 -1.87 -27.33
CA ARG A 363 -44.76 -1.97 -26.73
C ARG A 363 -44.64 -1.65 -25.23
N PRO A 364 -45.49 -0.77 -24.69
CA PRO A 364 -45.57 -0.54 -23.25
C PRO A 364 -46.21 -1.77 -22.58
N VAL A 365 -45.57 -2.25 -21.52
CA VAL A 365 -46.10 -3.30 -20.64
C VAL A 365 -47.12 -2.63 -19.71
N GLN A 366 -48.40 -2.84 -19.98
CA GLN A 366 -49.46 -2.63 -18.99
C GLN A 366 -49.36 -3.76 -17.96
N ARG A 367 -49.20 -3.38 -16.69
CA ARG A 367 -49.34 -4.29 -15.54
C ARG A 367 -50.84 -4.44 -15.27
N GLU A 368 -51.37 -5.61 -15.59
CA GLU A 368 -52.69 -6.04 -15.14
C GLU A 368 -52.51 -6.72 -13.78
N ILE A 369 -53.13 -6.12 -12.76
CA ILE A 369 -53.16 -6.59 -11.38
C ILE A 369 -54.38 -7.51 -11.29
N ASP A 370 -54.16 -8.82 -11.44
CA ASP A 370 -55.18 -9.82 -11.11
C ASP A 370 -55.02 -10.25 -9.65
N LEU A 371 -55.89 -9.68 -8.83
CA LEU A 371 -56.27 -10.16 -7.50
C LEU A 371 -56.91 -11.54 -7.65
N ARG A 372 -56.12 -12.62 -7.44
CA ARG A 372 -56.69 -13.95 -7.31
C ARG A 372 -56.89 -14.32 -5.84
N ASN A 373 -58.17 -14.39 -5.57
CA ASN A 373 -58.88 -14.56 -4.33
C ASN A 373 -58.58 -15.89 -3.61
N GLU A 374 -58.77 -15.83 -2.30
CA GLU A 374 -58.58 -16.86 -1.30
C GLU A 374 -59.40 -18.13 -1.58
N ASN A 375 -58.77 -19.30 -1.42
CA ASN A 375 -59.47 -20.57 -1.26
C ASN A 375 -59.25 -21.07 0.17
N ALA A 376 -60.34 -21.10 0.91
CA ALA A 376 -60.48 -21.68 2.24
C ALA A 376 -60.37 -23.23 2.21
N PRO A 377 -59.90 -23.87 3.28
CA PRO A 377 -60.09 -25.30 3.48
C PRO A 377 -61.47 -25.60 4.09
N GLN A 378 -62.24 -26.47 3.42
CA GLN A 378 -63.44 -27.09 4.01
C GLN A 378 -63.07 -28.26 4.92
N VAL A 379 -63.80 -28.27 6.03
CA VAL A 379 -64.01 -29.33 7.01
C VAL A 379 -64.53 -30.61 6.33
N TYR A 380 -63.98 -31.76 6.71
CA TYR A 380 -64.73 -32.94 7.20
C TYR A 380 -63.81 -33.84 8.03
#